data_AF-A0A3N0Z239-F1
#
_entry.id   AF-A0A3N0Z239-F1
#
_cell.length_a   1.000
_cell.length_b   1.000
_cell.length_c   1.000
_cell.angle_alpha   90.00
_cell.angle_beta   90.00
_cell.angle_gamma   90.00
#
_symmetry.space_group_name_H-M   'P 1'
#
loop_
_entity.id
_entity.type
_entity.pdbx_description
1 polymer ?
#
loop_
_entity_poly.entity_id
_entity_poly.type
_entity_poly.pdbx_seq_one_letter_code
_entity_poly.pdbx_strand_id
1 'polypeptide(L)'
;MVFYFKSDVVSPPYTIYMGKDKYENEDLIKYGWPEDIWFHVDKLSSAHVYLRMPKGVTIEDIPKEVLIDCAQLVKNNSIQGCKMNNINVVYTPWGNLKKTADMDVGQIGFHRQKEVKIVTVEKKINEVVNRLEKTKEERYPDLAAEKESRDREERNEKKAQIQEQKKKEKEEMKKKKEMEELRYGCGAQTRPCQLYFTSSLSISTYCSQNCWQGPHTRTHTDRAGIKRQESSKKYGAPHKMKRDVSLWSSKPVRPAGAFNKSKQGHKVGAEKNGPGDEPL
;
A
#
# COMPACT_ATOMS: atom_id res chain seq x y z
N MET A 1 12.73 15.07 -10.74
CA MET A 1 13.45 14.38 -11.83
C MET A 1 13.95 13.03 -11.37
N VAL A 2 13.53 11.98 -12.09
CA VAL A 2 13.82 10.58 -11.78
C VAL A 2 14.51 9.95 -12.98
N PHE A 3 15.58 9.21 -12.72
CA PHE A 3 16.28 8.41 -13.73
C PHE A 3 15.72 6.99 -13.71
N TYR A 4 15.35 6.48 -14.87
CA TYR A 4 14.92 5.10 -15.08
C TYR A 4 16.00 4.36 -15.87
N PHE A 5 16.22 3.10 -15.54
CA PHE A 5 17.15 2.18 -16.18
C PHE A 5 16.42 0.86 -16.41
N LYS A 6 16.80 0.14 -17.47
CA LYS A 6 16.27 -1.19 -17.77
C LYS A 6 17.41 -2.20 -17.71
N SER A 7 17.30 -3.19 -16.84
CA SER A 7 18.22 -4.33 -16.81
C SER A 7 17.67 -5.41 -17.74
N ASP A 8 18.40 -5.65 -18.83
CA ASP A 8 18.12 -6.62 -19.90
C ASP A 8 18.80 -7.98 -19.68
N VAL A 9 19.45 -8.17 -18.53
CA VAL A 9 20.22 -9.38 -18.21
C VAL A 9 19.31 -10.60 -18.05
N VAL A 10 18.10 -10.38 -17.54
CA VAL A 10 17.09 -11.41 -17.36
C VAL A 10 15.85 -11.04 -18.17
N SER A 11 15.18 -12.04 -18.74
CA SER A 11 13.88 -11.87 -19.39
C SER A 11 12.77 -12.37 -18.46
N PRO A 12 11.77 -11.55 -18.11
CA PRO A 12 11.52 -10.18 -18.57
C PRO A 12 12.45 -9.12 -17.93
N PRO A 13 12.68 -7.97 -18.61
CA PRO A 13 13.59 -6.95 -18.12
C PRO A 13 13.06 -6.27 -16.85
N TYR A 14 13.97 -5.97 -15.93
CA TYR A 14 13.63 -5.28 -14.69
C TYR A 14 13.79 -3.77 -14.83
N THR A 15 12.86 -3.03 -14.22
CA THR A 15 12.92 -1.58 -14.17
C THR A 15 13.61 -1.14 -12.88
N ILE A 16 14.69 -0.37 -13.03
CA ILE A 16 15.42 0.24 -11.93
C ILE A 16 15.23 1.75 -12.04
N TYR A 17 15.09 2.46 -10.93
CA TYR A 17 15.00 3.91 -10.94
C TYR A 17 15.68 4.55 -9.74
N MET A 18 16.08 5.81 -9.85
CA MET A 18 16.67 6.59 -8.76
C MET A 18 16.33 8.08 -8.90
N GLY A 19 16.29 8.79 -7.76
CA GLY A 19 16.14 10.24 -7.77
C GLY A 19 17.45 10.93 -8.19
N LYS A 20 17.31 12.11 -8.83
CA LYS A 20 18.47 12.95 -9.17
C LYS A 20 19.22 13.44 -7.93
N ASP A 21 18.49 13.76 -6.87
CA ASP A 21 19.03 14.33 -5.65
C ASP A 21 18.26 13.84 -4.41
N LYS A 22 18.68 14.34 -3.25
CA LYS A 22 18.10 13.98 -1.95
C LYS A 22 16.63 14.41 -1.77
N TYR A 23 16.16 15.45 -2.45
CA TYR A 23 14.77 15.92 -2.35
C TYR A 23 13.85 15.02 -3.17
N GLU A 24 14.27 14.69 -4.39
CA GLU A 24 13.58 13.71 -5.24
C GLU A 24 13.49 12.34 -4.55
N ASN A 25 14.53 11.97 -3.81
CA ASN A 25 14.52 10.74 -3.03
C ASN A 25 13.46 10.75 -1.91
N GLU A 26 13.18 11.89 -1.27
CA GLU A 26 12.10 11.98 -0.26
C GLU A 26 10.73 11.74 -0.90
N ASP A 27 10.47 12.30 -2.09
CA ASP A 27 9.24 12.07 -2.82
C ASP A 27 9.12 10.61 -3.28
N LEU A 28 10.21 10.00 -3.75
CA LEU A 28 10.25 8.57 -4.09
C LEU A 28 9.98 7.66 -2.89
N ILE A 29 10.46 8.02 -1.70
CA ILE A 29 10.14 7.27 -0.47
C ILE A 29 8.67 7.43 -0.13
N LYS A 30 8.09 8.62 -0.28
CA LYS A 30 6.68 8.86 0.06
C LYS A 30 5.71 8.15 -0.89
N TYR A 31 6.03 8.15 -2.19
CA TYR A 31 5.17 7.61 -3.24
C TYR A 31 5.62 6.24 -3.79
N GLY A 32 6.61 5.60 -3.16
CA GLY A 32 7.05 4.26 -3.53
C GLY A 32 5.95 3.20 -3.40
N TRP A 33 6.11 2.12 -4.17
CA TRP A 33 5.18 0.99 -4.19
C TRP A 33 5.61 -0.09 -3.19
N PRO A 34 4.67 -0.90 -2.67
CA PRO A 34 4.99 -1.97 -1.73
C PRO A 34 5.88 -3.06 -2.33
N GLU A 35 5.88 -3.23 -3.66
CA GLU A 35 6.75 -4.18 -4.37
C GLU A 35 8.16 -3.64 -4.63
N ASP A 36 8.39 -2.34 -4.44
CA ASP A 36 9.69 -1.75 -4.76
C ASP A 36 10.74 -2.16 -3.70
N ILE A 37 11.93 -2.52 -4.16
CA ILE A 37 13.07 -2.85 -3.30
C ILE A 37 14.04 -1.69 -3.31
N TRP A 38 14.39 -1.18 -2.13
CA TRP A 38 15.31 -0.07 -1.95
C TRP A 38 16.74 -0.57 -1.72
N PHE A 39 17.71 0.10 -2.33
CA PHE A 39 19.13 -0.19 -2.22
C PHE A 39 19.93 1.06 -1.83
N HIS A 40 20.96 0.86 -1.01
CA HIS A 40 21.87 1.91 -0.55
C HIS A 40 23.20 1.33 -0.08
N VAL A 41 24.27 2.12 -0.10
CA VAL A 41 25.56 1.70 0.47
C VAL A 41 25.51 1.75 2.00
N ASP A 42 26.00 0.72 2.68
CA ASP A 42 26.10 0.75 4.15
C ASP A 42 27.06 1.86 4.60
N LYS A 43 26.62 2.69 5.57
CA LYS A 43 27.39 3.76 6.24
C LYS A 43 27.96 4.89 5.36
N LEU A 44 27.79 4.86 4.05
CA LEU A 44 28.30 5.87 3.13
C LEU A 44 27.16 6.64 2.45
N SER A 45 27.42 7.89 2.09
CA SER A 45 26.48 8.65 1.27
C SER A 45 26.45 8.10 -0.16
N SER A 46 25.28 7.66 -0.58
CA SER A 46 25.04 7.12 -1.92
C SER A 46 23.65 7.46 -2.43
N ALA A 47 23.44 7.33 -3.75
CA ALA A 47 22.11 7.45 -4.32
C ALA A 47 21.16 6.35 -3.81
N HIS A 48 19.88 6.69 -3.67
CA HIS A 48 18.83 5.71 -3.38
C HIS A 48 18.34 5.11 -4.68
N VAL A 49 18.61 3.82 -4.86
CA VAL A 49 18.20 3.07 -6.05
C VAL A 49 17.04 2.17 -5.67
N TYR A 50 16.05 2.11 -6.56
CA TYR A 50 14.86 1.30 -6.39
C TYR A 50 14.73 0.31 -7.54
N LEU A 51 14.40 -0.93 -7.22
CA LEU A 51 14.08 -1.97 -8.17
C LEU A 51 12.57 -2.23 -8.13
N ARG A 52 11.89 -2.09 -9.26
CA ARG A 52 10.47 -2.39 -9.38
C ARG A 52 10.25 -3.87 -9.65
N MET A 53 9.68 -4.56 -8.67
CA MET A 53 9.38 -5.98 -8.78
C MET A 53 7.99 -6.23 -9.39
N PRO A 54 7.81 -7.32 -10.14
CA PRO A 54 6.49 -7.80 -10.52
C PRO A 54 5.69 -8.23 -9.28
N LYS A 55 4.35 -8.07 -9.35
CA LYS A 55 3.45 -8.39 -8.24
C LYS A 55 3.57 -9.88 -7.88
N GLY A 56 3.74 -10.16 -6.58
CA GLY A 56 3.77 -11.52 -6.03
C GLY A 56 5.15 -12.19 -5.95
N VAL A 57 6.22 -11.52 -6.39
CA VAL A 57 7.59 -12.02 -6.27
C VAL A 57 8.22 -11.50 -4.97
N THR A 58 8.93 -12.36 -4.25
CA THR A 58 9.57 -11.99 -2.99
C THR A 58 11.00 -11.50 -3.20
N ILE A 59 11.57 -10.87 -2.16
CA ILE A 59 12.96 -10.40 -2.16
C ILE A 59 14.00 -11.53 -2.34
N GLU A 60 13.60 -12.78 -2.12
CA GLU A 60 14.47 -13.97 -2.24
C GLU A 60 14.57 -14.50 -3.66
N ASP A 61 13.55 -14.23 -4.46
CA ASP A 61 13.44 -14.69 -5.84
C ASP A 61 14.17 -13.76 -6.84
N ILE A 62 14.82 -12.70 -6.35
CA ILE A 62 15.53 -11.74 -7.19
C ILE A 62 16.77 -12.43 -7.79
N PRO A 63 16.91 -12.47 -9.14
CA PRO A 63 18.09 -13.01 -9.78
C PRO A 63 19.35 -12.30 -9.31
N LYS A 64 20.40 -13.06 -9.00
CA LYS A 64 21.68 -12.52 -8.52
C LYS A 64 22.28 -11.50 -9.49
N GLU A 65 22.06 -11.69 -10.79
CA GLU A 65 22.54 -10.81 -11.85
C GLU A 65 21.91 -9.41 -11.75
N VAL A 66 20.58 -9.33 -11.59
CA VAL A 66 19.85 -8.06 -11.39
C VAL A 66 20.29 -7.38 -10.09
N LEU A 67 20.55 -8.19 -9.05
CA LEU A 67 21.04 -7.68 -7.78
C LEU A 67 22.45 -7.06 -7.92
N ILE A 68 23.34 -7.71 -8.67
CA ILE A 68 24.67 -7.17 -8.99
C ILE A 68 24.54 -5.87 -9.78
N ASP A 69 23.66 -5.81 -10.78
CA ASP A 69 23.38 -4.59 -11.54
C ASP A 69 22.99 -3.42 -10.63
N CYS A 70 22.04 -3.65 -9.73
CA CYS A 70 21.60 -2.64 -8.75
C CYS A 70 22.75 -2.21 -7.83
N ALA A 71 23.52 -3.18 -7.31
CA ALA A 71 24.61 -2.91 -6.38
C ALA A 71 25.77 -2.15 -7.05
N GLN A 72 26.09 -2.47 -8.30
CA GLN A 72 27.10 -1.74 -9.09
C GLN A 72 26.64 -0.32 -9.40
N LEU A 73 25.35 -0.13 -9.70
CA LEU A 73 24.78 1.19 -9.97
C LEU A 73 24.80 2.08 -8.72
N VAL A 74 24.43 1.54 -7.56
CA VAL A 74 24.52 2.22 -6.25
C VAL A 74 25.96 2.59 -5.92
N LYS A 75 26.91 1.66 -6.12
CA LYS A 75 28.34 1.89 -5.91
C LYS A 75 28.89 3.00 -6.82
N ASN A 76 28.50 3.00 -8.10
CA ASN A 76 28.91 4.02 -9.06
C ASN A 76 28.41 5.42 -8.66
N ASN A 77 27.18 5.49 -8.13
CA ASN A 77 26.54 6.72 -7.67
C ASN A 77 26.77 7.00 -6.16
N SER A 78 27.88 6.52 -5.60
CA SER A 78 28.32 6.85 -4.25
C SER A 78 29.56 7.74 -4.27
N ILE A 79 29.54 8.81 -3.47
CA ILE A 79 30.62 9.81 -3.41
C ILE A 79 31.94 9.16 -2.98
N GLN A 80 31.91 8.41 -1.87
CA GLN A 80 33.09 7.71 -1.34
C GLN A 80 33.15 6.26 -1.84
N GLY A 81 32.00 5.61 -2.00
CA GLY A 81 31.92 4.20 -2.36
C GLY A 81 32.39 3.89 -3.78
N CYS A 82 32.40 4.85 -4.71
CA CYS A 82 32.88 4.57 -6.06
C CYS A 82 34.37 4.17 -6.12
N LYS A 83 35.19 4.60 -5.14
CA LYS A 83 36.64 4.34 -5.10
C LYS A 83 37.05 3.21 -4.15
N MET A 84 36.17 2.80 -3.24
CA MET A 84 36.48 1.77 -2.25
C MET A 84 36.18 0.36 -2.79
N ASN A 85 36.99 -0.61 -2.38
CA ASN A 85 36.74 -2.03 -2.64
C ASN A 85 36.01 -2.66 -1.46
N ASN A 86 35.36 -3.81 -1.68
CA ASN A 86 34.68 -4.60 -0.64
C ASN A 86 33.62 -3.80 0.13
N ILE A 87 32.70 -3.19 -0.62
CA ILE A 87 31.64 -2.37 -0.05
C ILE A 87 30.39 -3.22 0.17
N ASN A 88 29.73 -2.98 1.29
CA ASN A 88 28.44 -3.58 1.59
C ASN A 88 27.32 -2.69 1.07
N VAL A 89 26.46 -3.25 0.23
CA VAL A 89 25.22 -2.64 -0.23
C VAL A 89 24.07 -3.28 0.54
N VAL A 90 23.28 -2.46 1.23
CA VAL A 90 22.07 -2.88 1.91
C VAL A 90 20.90 -2.81 0.95
N TYR A 91 19.99 -3.78 1.06
CA TYR A 91 18.73 -3.75 0.34
C TYR A 91 17.59 -4.27 1.20
N THR A 92 16.43 -3.64 1.07
CA THR A 92 15.25 -3.94 1.88
C THR A 92 13.97 -3.59 1.09
N PRO A 93 12.84 -4.26 1.36
CA PRO A 93 11.57 -3.84 0.79
C PRO A 93 11.20 -2.43 1.23
N TRP A 94 10.52 -1.67 0.36
CA TRP A 94 10.07 -0.30 0.63
C TRP A 94 9.21 -0.21 1.90
N GLY A 95 8.33 -1.20 2.14
CA GLY A 95 7.48 -1.24 3.33
C GLY A 95 8.21 -1.36 4.67
N ASN A 96 9.52 -1.62 4.67
CA ASN A 96 10.35 -1.68 5.88
C ASN A 96 11.08 -0.35 6.16
N LEU A 97 11.04 0.60 5.22
CA LEU A 97 11.65 1.92 5.40
C LEU A 97 10.85 2.75 6.40
N LYS A 98 11.54 3.33 7.37
CA LYS A 98 10.97 4.23 8.37
C LYS A 98 11.57 5.62 8.19
N LYS A 99 10.72 6.59 7.82
CA LYS A 99 11.07 8.01 7.82
C LYS A 99 10.23 8.72 8.88
N THR A 100 10.88 9.40 9.81
CA THR A 100 10.20 10.31 10.75
C THR A 100 10.44 11.76 10.34
N ALA A 101 9.52 12.65 10.68
CA ALA A 101 9.61 14.08 10.32
C ALA A 101 10.85 14.76 10.95
N ASP A 102 11.33 14.24 12.07
CA ASP A 102 12.51 14.74 12.77
C ASP A 102 13.84 14.32 12.13
N MET A 103 13.83 13.43 11.12
CA MET A 103 15.05 12.94 10.46
C MET A 103 15.48 13.84 9.31
N ASP A 104 16.79 14.10 9.24
CA ASP A 104 17.39 14.92 8.18
C ASP A 104 17.11 14.35 6.78
N VAL A 105 17.08 15.25 5.79
CA VAL A 105 16.83 14.91 4.39
C VAL A 105 17.88 13.91 3.89
N GLY A 106 17.42 12.77 3.40
CA GLY A 106 18.27 11.65 2.96
C GLY A 106 18.60 10.62 4.04
N GLN A 107 18.29 10.88 5.32
CA GLN A 107 18.40 9.87 6.37
C GLN A 107 17.16 8.98 6.37
N ILE A 108 17.37 7.66 6.36
CA ILE A 108 16.30 6.64 6.43
C ILE A 108 16.60 5.65 7.56
N GLY A 109 15.57 5.33 8.33
CA GLY A 109 15.60 4.26 9.34
C GLY A 109 14.92 3.00 8.84
N PHE A 110 14.99 1.93 9.64
CA PHE A 110 14.33 0.66 9.33
C PHE A 110 13.35 0.29 10.45
N HIS A 111 12.21 -0.29 10.09
CA HIS A 111 11.27 -0.84 11.06
C HIS A 111 11.80 -2.15 11.65
N ARG A 112 12.29 -3.05 10.80
CA ARG A 112 12.82 -4.37 11.16
C ARG A 112 14.20 -4.56 10.53
N GLN A 113 15.24 -4.57 11.37
CA GLN A 113 16.61 -4.80 10.91
C GLN A 113 16.83 -6.21 10.32
N LYS A 114 16.01 -7.19 10.72
CA LYS A 114 16.08 -8.57 10.21
C LYS A 114 15.72 -8.71 8.72
N GLU A 115 14.96 -7.78 8.18
CA GLU A 115 14.56 -7.77 6.75
C GLU A 115 15.59 -7.06 5.87
N VAL A 116 16.59 -6.42 6.47
CA VAL A 116 17.69 -5.79 5.74
C VAL A 116 18.68 -6.88 5.33
N LYS A 117 18.85 -7.04 4.03
CA LYS A 117 19.83 -7.95 3.44
C LYS A 117 21.05 -7.16 2.97
N ILE A 118 22.20 -7.81 2.97
CA ILE A 118 23.48 -7.19 2.63
C ILE A 118 24.12 -7.99 1.51
N VAL A 119 24.61 -7.29 0.49
CA VAL A 119 25.44 -7.86 -0.57
C VAL A 119 26.77 -7.13 -0.62
N THR A 120 27.85 -7.91 -0.60
CA THR A 120 29.21 -7.39 -0.69
C THR A 120 29.64 -7.30 -2.15
N VAL A 121 30.12 -6.11 -2.54
CA VAL A 121 30.64 -5.84 -3.88
C VAL A 121 32.14 -5.54 -3.78
N GLU A 122 32.96 -6.48 -4.24
CA GLU A 122 34.41 -6.38 -4.20
C GLU A 122 34.92 -5.24 -5.09
N LYS A 123 34.69 -5.36 -6.40
CA LYS A 123 35.21 -4.44 -7.43
C LYS A 123 34.08 -3.79 -8.21
N LYS A 124 34.36 -2.58 -8.70
CA LYS A 124 33.48 -1.90 -9.64
C LYS A 124 33.59 -2.59 -11.00
N ILE A 125 32.45 -2.98 -11.57
CA ILE A 125 32.38 -3.56 -12.92
C ILE A 125 31.85 -2.49 -13.86
N ASN A 126 32.77 -1.84 -14.59
CA ASN A 126 32.41 -0.73 -15.48
C ASN A 126 31.51 -1.17 -16.65
N GLU A 127 31.63 -2.41 -17.12
CA GLU A 127 30.80 -2.94 -18.20
C GLU A 127 29.31 -2.94 -17.86
N VAL A 128 28.97 -3.36 -16.64
CA VAL A 128 27.60 -3.37 -16.11
C VAL A 128 27.05 -1.94 -16.02
N VAL A 129 27.84 -1.03 -15.44
CA VAL A 129 27.44 0.39 -15.31
C VAL A 129 27.22 1.01 -16.68
N ASN A 130 28.14 0.82 -17.63
CA ASN A 130 28.05 1.37 -18.97
C ASN A 130 26.84 0.81 -19.75
N ARG A 131 26.49 -0.47 -19.54
CA ARG A 131 25.27 -1.06 -20.12
C ARG A 131 24.02 -0.38 -19.56
N LEU A 132 23.94 -0.23 -18.24
CA LEU A 132 22.79 0.42 -17.60
C LEU A 132 22.67 1.88 -18.03
N GLU A 133 23.78 2.62 -18.09
CA GLU A 133 23.80 4.03 -18.52
C GLU A 133 23.27 4.23 -19.95
N LYS A 134 23.43 3.26 -20.86
CA LYS A 134 22.82 3.32 -22.20
C LYS A 134 21.30 3.24 -22.18
N THR A 135 20.72 2.57 -21.18
CA THR A 135 19.27 2.43 -21.00
C THR A 135 18.66 3.54 -20.14
N LYS A 136 19.49 4.52 -19.74
CA LYS A 136 19.07 5.62 -18.88
C LYS A 136 18.03 6.49 -19.59
N GLU A 137 16.84 6.56 -19.03
CA GLU A 137 15.77 7.46 -19.44
C GLU A 137 15.52 8.49 -18.33
N GLU A 138 15.52 9.77 -18.67
CA GLU A 138 15.21 10.83 -17.73
C GLU A 138 13.72 11.17 -17.83
N ARG A 139 12.99 11.08 -16.70
CA ARG A 139 11.56 11.36 -16.66
C ARG A 139 11.23 12.34 -15.52
N TYR A 140 10.10 13.02 -15.70
CA TYR A 140 9.48 13.88 -14.69
C TYR A 140 8.09 13.31 -14.34
N PRO A 141 8.03 12.12 -13.73
CA PRO A 141 6.75 11.52 -13.36
C PRO A 141 6.10 12.35 -12.25
N ASP A 142 4.77 12.53 -12.34
CA ASP A 142 3.98 13.00 -11.21
C ASP A 142 3.68 11.79 -10.31
N LEU A 143 4.63 11.52 -9.40
CA LEU A 143 4.60 10.37 -8.51
C LEU A 143 3.35 10.34 -7.62
N ALA A 144 2.81 11.51 -7.28
CA ALA A 144 1.62 11.63 -6.47
C ALA A 144 0.36 11.16 -7.24
N ALA A 145 0.23 11.58 -8.50
CA ALA A 145 -0.88 11.18 -9.36
C ALA A 145 -0.84 9.68 -9.68
N GLU A 146 0.34 9.11 -9.96
CA GLU A 146 0.49 7.67 -10.23
C GLU A 146 0.09 6.81 -9.03
N LYS A 147 0.53 7.19 -7.82
CA LYS A 147 0.15 6.47 -6.60
C LYS A 147 -1.34 6.60 -6.31
N GLU A 148 -1.93 7.79 -6.47
CA GLU A 148 -3.35 7.98 -6.21
C GLU A 148 -4.22 7.17 -7.18
N SER A 149 -3.85 7.11 -8.47
CA SER A 149 -4.57 6.29 -9.47
C SER A 149 -4.54 4.82 -9.07
N ARG A 150 -3.36 4.30 -8.71
CA ARG A 150 -3.21 2.91 -8.28
C ARG A 150 -3.96 2.62 -6.98
N ASP A 151 -3.86 3.49 -5.96
CA ASP A 151 -4.58 3.33 -4.69
C ASP A 151 -6.11 3.41 -4.89
N ARG A 152 -6.58 4.12 -5.90
CA ARG A 152 -7.99 4.17 -6.29
C ARG A 152 -8.41 2.87 -6.98
N GLU A 153 -7.60 2.36 -7.91
CA GLU A 153 -7.82 1.08 -8.57
C GLU A 153 -7.81 -0.08 -7.57
N GLU A 154 -6.81 -0.18 -6.69
CA GLU A 154 -6.74 -1.23 -5.66
C GLU A 154 -7.93 -1.16 -4.69
N ARG A 155 -8.40 0.04 -4.32
CA ARG A 155 -9.62 0.18 -3.50
C ARG A 155 -10.86 -0.26 -4.26
N ASN A 156 -10.95 0.03 -5.55
CA ASN A 156 -12.08 -0.39 -6.38
C ASN A 156 -12.09 -1.91 -6.60
N GLU A 157 -10.93 -2.52 -6.86
CA GLU A 157 -10.76 -3.97 -6.99
C GLU A 157 -11.08 -4.68 -5.67
N LYS A 158 -10.55 -4.21 -4.54
CA LYS A 158 -10.88 -4.78 -3.22
C LYS A 158 -12.37 -4.67 -2.91
N LYS A 159 -13.00 -3.52 -3.23
CA LYS A 159 -14.46 -3.35 -3.09
C LYS A 159 -15.23 -4.30 -3.99
N ALA A 160 -14.82 -4.46 -5.25
CA ALA A 160 -15.44 -5.36 -6.20
C ALA A 160 -15.32 -6.83 -5.76
N GLN A 161 -14.13 -7.26 -5.30
CA GLN A 161 -13.89 -8.59 -4.76
C GLN A 161 -14.74 -8.86 -3.50
N ILE A 162 -14.79 -7.92 -2.55
CA ILE A 162 -15.63 -8.05 -1.35
C ILE A 162 -17.11 -8.09 -1.73
N GLN A 163 -17.54 -7.27 -2.69
CA GLN A 163 -18.93 -7.27 -3.16
C GLN A 163 -19.29 -8.57 -3.89
N GLU A 164 -18.38 -9.11 -4.69
CA GLU A 164 -18.56 -10.39 -5.38
C GLU A 164 -18.58 -11.56 -4.39
N GLN A 165 -17.68 -11.60 -3.41
CA GLN A 165 -17.69 -12.58 -2.33
C GLN A 165 -19.00 -12.52 -1.53
N LYS A 166 -19.43 -11.33 -1.10
CA LYS A 166 -20.72 -11.15 -0.41
C LYS A 166 -21.91 -11.59 -1.26
N LYS A 167 -21.86 -11.37 -2.57
CA LYS A 167 -22.92 -11.81 -3.50
C LYS A 167 -22.94 -13.33 -3.61
N LYS A 168 -21.77 -13.97 -3.78
CA LYS A 168 -21.62 -15.43 -3.82
C LYS A 168 -22.11 -16.08 -2.52
N GLU A 169 -21.68 -15.56 -1.36
CA GLU A 169 -22.13 -16.04 -0.04
C GLU A 169 -23.65 -15.90 0.14
N LYS A 170 -24.24 -14.78 -0.30
CA LYS A 170 -25.69 -14.57 -0.23
C LYS A 170 -26.46 -15.52 -1.15
N GLU A 171 -25.95 -15.79 -2.35
CA GLU A 171 -26.53 -16.76 -3.28
C GLU A 171 -26.42 -18.20 -2.75
N GLU A 172 -25.28 -18.58 -2.16
CA GLU A 172 -25.10 -19.88 -1.51
C GLU A 172 -26.01 -20.06 -0.30
N MET A 173 -26.15 -19.03 0.54
CA MET A 173 -27.10 -19.03 1.65
C MET A 173 -28.55 -19.17 1.17
N LYS A 174 -28.91 -18.53 0.06
CA LYS A 174 -30.26 -18.63 -0.51
C LYS A 174 -30.51 -20.04 -1.06
N LYS A 175 -29.56 -20.62 -1.81
CA LYS A 175 -29.65 -21.99 -2.34
C LYS A 175 -29.72 -23.04 -1.22
N LYS A 176 -28.96 -22.86 -0.13
CA LYS A 176 -29.04 -23.73 1.06
C LYS A 176 -30.42 -23.68 1.71
N LYS A 177 -31.00 -22.49 1.89
CA LYS A 177 -32.35 -22.32 2.42
C LYS A 177 -33.42 -22.93 1.52
N GLU A 178 -33.35 -22.69 0.21
CA GLU A 178 -34.28 -23.26 -0.77
C GLU A 178 -34.20 -24.80 -0.79
N MET A 179 -33.00 -25.39 -0.72
CA MET A 179 -32.81 -26.84 -0.59
C MET A 179 -33.35 -27.40 0.73
N GLU A 180 -33.14 -26.70 1.84
CA GLU A 180 -33.64 -27.10 3.15
C GLU A 180 -35.17 -27.04 3.19
N GLU A 181 -35.78 -25.98 2.65
CA GLU A 181 -37.22 -25.82 2.54
C GLU A 181 -37.87 -26.89 1.65
N LEU A 182 -37.25 -27.23 0.51
CA LEU A 182 -37.67 -28.36 -0.33
C LEU A 182 -37.56 -29.71 0.39
N ARG A 183 -36.51 -29.90 1.21
CA ARG A 183 -36.31 -31.12 2.00
C ARG A 183 -37.39 -31.27 3.09
N TYR A 184 -37.81 -30.18 3.74
CA TYR A 184 -38.88 -30.20 4.74
C TYR A 184 -40.29 -30.17 4.12
N GLY A 185 -40.45 -29.65 2.90
CA GLY A 185 -41.74 -29.54 2.20
C GLY A 185 -42.33 -30.87 1.72
N CYS A 186 -41.54 -31.96 1.65
CA CYS A 186 -42.01 -33.29 1.23
C CYS A 186 -42.52 -34.17 2.40
N GLY A 187 -43.00 -33.56 3.50
CA GLY A 187 -43.55 -34.27 4.66
C GLY A 187 -45.08 -34.18 4.85
N ALA A 188 -45.77 -33.32 4.10
CA ALA A 188 -47.18 -33.00 4.35
C ALA A 188 -48.09 -33.35 3.16
N GLN A 189 -48.14 -34.64 2.80
CA GLN A 189 -49.27 -35.21 2.06
C GLN A 189 -50.00 -36.23 2.94
N THR A 190 -50.62 -35.76 4.03
CA THR A 190 -51.73 -36.51 4.64
C THR A 190 -52.95 -36.37 3.73
N ARG A 191 -53.24 -37.43 2.98
CA ARG A 191 -54.44 -37.56 2.13
C ARG A 191 -55.71 -37.36 2.97
N PRO A 192 -56.70 -36.57 2.53
CA PRO A 192 -58.01 -36.56 3.18
C PRO A 192 -58.74 -37.86 2.82
N CYS A 193 -59.03 -38.68 3.83
CA CYS A 193 -59.87 -39.86 3.66
C CYS A 193 -61.34 -39.41 3.59
N GLN A 194 -61.89 -39.33 2.37
CA GLN A 194 -63.33 -39.20 2.18
C GLN A 194 -63.98 -40.53 2.58
N LEU A 195 -64.59 -40.56 3.77
CA LEU A 195 -65.57 -41.57 4.14
C LEU A 195 -66.96 -40.96 4.02
N TYR A 196 -67.61 -41.28 2.92
CA TYR A 196 -69.06 -41.35 2.85
C TYR A 196 -69.53 -42.38 3.89
N PHE A 197 -70.48 -42.05 4.76
CA PHE A 197 -71.49 -43.03 5.17
C PHE A 197 -72.72 -42.36 5.77
N THR A 198 -73.87 -42.80 5.26
CA THR A 198 -75.23 -42.44 5.62
C THR A 198 -75.62 -42.96 7.00
N SER A 199 -76.63 -42.31 7.56
CA SER A 199 -77.41 -42.67 8.76
C SER A 199 -77.56 -44.17 9.05
N SER A 200 -77.23 -44.62 10.26
CA SER A 200 -78.16 -45.24 11.23
C SER A 200 -77.43 -45.92 12.39
N LEU A 201 -77.91 -45.62 13.61
CA LEU A 201 -77.98 -46.42 14.84
C LEU A 201 -76.87 -47.43 15.22
N SER A 202 -76.25 -47.10 16.36
CA SER A 202 -76.13 -47.91 17.59
C SER A 202 -74.92 -48.85 17.82
N ILE A 203 -74.44 -48.77 19.08
CA ILE A 203 -73.69 -49.75 19.92
C ILE A 203 -72.16 -49.84 19.78
N SER A 204 -71.50 -49.27 20.81
CA SER A 204 -70.48 -49.80 21.72
C SER A 204 -69.39 -50.81 21.26
N THR A 205 -68.16 -50.45 21.67
CA THR A 205 -67.08 -51.26 22.31
C THR A 205 -65.80 -51.50 21.48
N TYR A 206 -64.71 -50.88 21.98
CA TYR A 206 -63.28 -51.24 21.92
C TYR A 206 -62.63 -51.68 20.59
N CYS A 207 -61.53 -51.01 20.21
CA CYS A 207 -60.20 -51.63 20.22
C CYS A 207 -59.07 -50.59 20.01
N SER A 208 -57.93 -50.92 20.59
CA SER A 208 -56.75 -50.11 20.87
C SER A 208 -55.84 -49.82 19.67
N GLN A 209 -54.88 -48.92 19.93
CA GLN A 209 -53.50 -48.85 19.42
C GLN A 209 -53.12 -47.85 18.31
N ASN A 210 -52.26 -46.93 18.77
CA ASN A 210 -51.10 -46.32 18.12
C ASN A 210 -51.29 -45.04 17.30
N CYS A 211 -51.37 -43.90 18.02
CA CYS A 211 -50.90 -42.61 17.50
C CYS A 211 -49.50 -42.30 18.06
N TRP A 212 -48.54 -42.26 17.14
CA TRP A 212 -47.16 -41.83 17.35
C TRP A 212 -47.10 -40.37 17.80
N GLN A 213 -46.29 -40.10 18.83
CA GLN A 213 -46.09 -38.77 19.43
C GLN A 213 -45.12 -37.93 18.59
N GLY A 214 -45.52 -36.70 18.27
CA GLY A 214 -44.61 -35.63 17.84
C GLY A 214 -44.00 -34.91 19.05
N PRO A 215 -42.80 -34.29 18.92
CA PRO A 215 -42.07 -33.76 20.05
C PRO A 215 -42.70 -32.48 20.63
N HIS A 216 -42.95 -32.53 21.93
CA HIS A 216 -43.35 -31.40 22.77
C HIS A 216 -42.27 -30.32 22.82
N THR A 217 -42.66 -29.08 22.53
CA THR A 217 -41.94 -27.88 22.94
C THR A 217 -41.94 -27.79 24.47
N ARG A 218 -40.77 -28.02 25.08
CA ARG A 218 -40.54 -27.82 26.51
C ARG A 218 -40.42 -26.33 26.79
N THR A 219 -41.43 -25.75 27.41
CA THR A 219 -41.33 -24.49 28.14
C THR A 219 -40.62 -24.76 29.47
N HIS A 220 -39.38 -24.29 29.61
CA HIS A 220 -38.72 -24.23 30.92
C HIS A 220 -39.21 -22.96 31.63
N THR A 221 -39.89 -23.15 32.76
CA THR A 221 -40.17 -22.09 33.72
C THR A 221 -39.15 -22.23 34.83
N ASP A 222 -38.25 -21.26 34.96
CA ASP A 222 -37.44 -21.11 36.17
C ASP A 222 -37.88 -19.83 36.91
N ARG A 223 -38.21 -20.05 38.18
CA ARG A 223 -38.71 -19.08 39.17
C ARG A 223 -37.58 -18.79 40.16
N ALA A 224 -37.58 -17.54 40.65
CA ALA A 224 -36.77 -16.97 41.74
C ALA A 224 -35.33 -16.57 41.34
N GLY A 225 -34.80 -15.39 41.61
CA GLY A 225 -35.20 -14.26 42.45
C GLY A 225 -33.93 -13.65 43.07
N ILE A 226 -33.94 -12.33 43.38
CA ILE A 226 -32.95 -11.57 44.21
C ILE A 226 -31.69 -11.13 43.41
N LYS A 227 -31.20 -9.88 43.33
CA LYS A 227 -31.39 -8.61 44.06
C LYS A 227 -31.02 -7.39 43.17
N ARG A 228 -31.87 -6.37 43.27
CA ARG A 228 -31.66 -4.91 43.23
C ARG A 228 -30.20 -4.38 43.24
N GLN A 229 -29.87 -3.51 42.27
CA GLN A 229 -29.26 -2.19 42.54
C GLN A 229 -29.59 -1.22 41.39
N GLU A 230 -30.35 -0.19 41.74
CA GLU A 230 -30.63 0.98 40.90
C GLU A 230 -29.43 1.93 40.95
N SER A 231 -29.01 2.45 39.79
CA SER A 231 -28.27 3.71 39.70
C SER A 231 -28.73 4.40 38.43
N SER A 232 -29.59 5.40 38.64
CA SER A 232 -30.11 6.32 37.66
C SER A 232 -29.01 7.16 37.01
N LYS A 233 -29.15 7.45 35.70
CA LYS A 233 -28.78 8.76 35.11
C LYS A 233 -29.41 8.95 33.72
N LYS A 234 -30.56 9.61 33.78
CA LYS A 234 -31.17 10.61 32.89
C LYS A 234 -30.80 10.64 31.40
N TYR A 235 -31.87 10.53 30.61
CA TYR A 235 -32.06 11.06 29.26
C TYR A 235 -31.57 12.50 29.08
N GLY A 236 -30.94 12.77 27.93
CA GLY A 236 -30.68 14.10 27.39
C GLY A 236 -30.77 14.08 25.86
N ALA A 237 -31.76 14.78 25.32
CA ALA A 237 -32.08 14.92 23.90
C ALA A 237 -31.03 15.75 23.12
N PRO A 238 -30.98 15.66 21.77
CA PRO A 238 -29.95 16.31 20.97
C PRO A 238 -30.25 17.80 20.73
N HIS A 239 -29.31 18.67 21.10
CA HIS A 239 -29.41 20.10 20.83
C HIS A 239 -28.87 20.42 19.43
N LYS A 240 -29.76 20.87 18.54
CA LYS A 240 -29.39 21.59 17.32
C LYS A 240 -28.82 22.96 17.71
N MET A 241 -27.70 23.34 17.11
CA MET A 241 -27.23 24.73 17.12
C MET A 241 -26.97 25.15 15.68
N LYS A 242 -27.67 26.21 15.26
CA LYS A 242 -27.57 26.86 13.95
C LYS A 242 -26.63 28.06 14.07
N ARG A 243 -25.81 28.23 13.02
CA ARG A 243 -25.22 29.45 12.42
C ARG A 243 -24.32 30.35 13.27
N ASP A 244 -23.14 30.63 12.71
CA ASP A 244 -22.62 31.93 12.23
C ASP A 244 -21.29 31.59 11.52
N VAL A 245 -20.90 31.94 10.28
CA VAL A 245 -21.05 33.11 9.39
C VAL A 245 -20.65 34.44 10.05
N SER A 246 -19.34 34.59 10.24
CA SER A 246 -18.64 35.88 10.14
C SER A 246 -17.18 35.59 9.73
N LEU A 247 -16.79 35.92 8.51
CA LEU A 247 -16.15 37.19 8.13
C LEU A 247 -14.80 37.40 8.85
N TRP A 248 -13.73 36.86 8.28
CA TRP A 248 -12.41 37.47 8.38
C TRP A 248 -11.89 37.77 6.98
N SER A 249 -12.13 39.01 6.58
CA SER A 249 -11.47 39.69 5.49
C SER A 249 -9.97 39.79 5.74
N SER A 250 -9.22 39.35 4.74
CA SER A 250 -8.12 40.08 4.10
C SER A 250 -7.39 41.14 4.93
N LYS A 251 -6.11 40.88 5.25
CA LYS A 251 -5.06 41.87 4.95
C LYS A 251 -3.79 41.20 4.41
N PRO A 252 -3.24 41.69 3.28
CA PRO A 252 -1.98 41.28 2.71
C PRO A 252 -0.82 41.97 3.43
N VAL A 253 0.26 41.25 3.68
CA VAL A 253 1.55 41.86 4.04
C VAL A 253 2.23 42.29 2.74
N ARG A 254 2.24 43.60 2.47
CA ARG A 254 3.07 44.21 1.43
C ARG A 254 4.52 44.39 1.90
N PRO A 255 5.48 44.46 0.97
CA PRO A 255 6.91 44.49 1.27
C PRO A 255 7.35 45.90 1.70
N ALA A 256 8.29 45.97 2.63
CA ALA A 256 9.00 47.20 2.94
C ALA A 256 10.34 47.24 2.20
N GLY A 257 10.49 48.25 1.34
CA GLY A 257 11.65 49.14 1.39
C GLY A 257 12.92 48.71 0.63
N ALA A 258 13.05 49.24 -0.58
CA ALA A 258 14.30 49.43 -1.29
C ALA A 258 15.18 50.53 -0.65
N PHE A 259 16.50 50.31 -0.62
CA PHE A 259 17.63 51.27 -0.75
C PHE A 259 18.89 50.54 -0.22
N ASN A 260 20.08 50.53 -0.81
CA ASN A 260 20.77 51.58 -1.53
C ASN A 260 21.87 51.02 -2.45
N LYS A 261 22.21 51.81 -3.48
CA LYS A 261 23.31 51.63 -4.43
C LYS A 261 24.67 51.88 -3.77
N SER A 262 25.69 51.12 -4.16
CA SER A 262 27.07 51.59 -4.43
C SER A 262 27.71 50.48 -5.28
N LYS A 263 28.09 50.64 -6.56
CA LYS A 263 29.02 51.58 -7.21
C LYS A 263 30.36 51.68 -6.49
N GLN A 264 31.26 50.74 -6.77
CA GLN A 264 32.69 50.93 -7.02
C GLN A 264 33.10 49.82 -8.02
N GLY A 265 33.65 50.04 -9.22
CA GLY A 265 34.25 51.24 -9.78
C GLY A 265 35.76 51.29 -9.52
N HIS A 266 36.52 50.44 -10.21
CA HIS A 266 37.96 50.53 -10.55
C HIS A 266 38.11 49.58 -11.78
N LYS A 267 38.41 49.94 -13.05
CA LYS A 267 39.48 50.79 -13.65
C LYS A 267 40.79 50.59 -12.87
N VAL A 268 41.85 50.00 -13.42
CA VAL A 268 42.73 50.50 -14.50
C VAL A 268 43.45 49.27 -15.12
N GLY A 269 43.50 49.08 -16.44
CA GLY A 269 44.58 49.51 -17.36
C GLY A 269 45.04 48.25 -18.13
N ALA A 270 44.80 48.10 -19.43
CA ALA A 270 45.48 48.74 -20.56
C ALA A 270 47.00 48.55 -20.51
N GLU A 271 47.52 47.53 -21.19
CA GLU A 271 48.70 47.72 -22.02
C GLU A 271 48.75 46.72 -23.18
N LYS A 272 49.07 47.27 -24.35
CA LYS A 272 49.25 46.62 -25.64
C LYS A 272 50.65 45.99 -25.69
N ASN A 273 50.83 45.01 -26.56
CA ASN A 273 51.89 44.94 -27.60
C ASN A 273 52.05 43.46 -28.05
N GLY A 274 51.80 43.18 -29.33
CA GLY A 274 52.49 42.09 -30.03
C GLY A 274 53.86 42.60 -30.53
N PRO A 275 54.46 42.03 -31.58
CA PRO A 275 54.34 40.69 -32.17
C PRO A 275 55.70 39.93 -32.07
N GLY A 276 55.83 38.72 -32.63
CA GLY A 276 57.14 38.10 -32.75
C GLY A 276 57.10 36.69 -33.35
N ASP A 277 57.66 36.62 -34.55
CA ASP A 277 57.77 35.50 -35.48
C ASP A 277 58.53 34.25 -34.97
N GLU A 278 58.37 33.18 -35.76
CA GLU A 278 59.21 31.98 -36.01
C GLU A 278 60.75 32.12 -35.82
N PRO A 279 61.59 31.05 -35.91
CA PRO A 279 61.36 29.72 -36.54
C PRO A 279 61.89 28.49 -35.76
N LEU A 280 61.50 27.29 -36.21
CA LEU A 280 62.36 26.16 -36.61
C LEU A 280 61.53 25.00 -37.17
#